data_AF-A0AAU3LCL6-F1
#
_entry.id   AF-A0AAU3LCL6-F1
#
_cell.length_a   1.000
_cell.length_b   1.000
_cell.length_c   1.000
_cell.angle_alpha   90.00
_cell.angle_beta   90.00
_cell.angle_gamma   90.00
#
_symmetry.space_group_name_H-M   'P 1'
#
loop_
_entity.id
_entity.type
_entity.pdbx_description
1 polymer ?
#
loop_
_entity_poly.entity_id
_entity_poly.type
_entity_poly.pdbx_seq_one_letter_code
_entity_poly.pdbx_strand_id
1 'polypeptide(L)'
;MPCWPRGALDVAAGHGRGAASRTYDWDRINHARDQAFAVLAETLAGHPVDADERTAARALHREVIDRWSAEPGRTAADSARVFRTAAVRAARVRAA
;
A
#
# COMPACT_ATOMS: atom_id res chain seq x y z
N MET A 1 3.61 1.52 -20.21
CA MET A 1 4.54 1.22 -19.10
C MET A 1 3.80 0.37 -18.08
N PRO A 2 4.43 -0.66 -17.51
CA PRO A 2 3.86 -1.38 -16.37
C PRO A 2 3.68 -0.40 -15.21
N CYS A 3 2.49 -0.38 -14.62
CA CYS A 3 2.17 0.44 -13.46
C CYS A 3 2.41 -0.37 -12.18
N TRP A 4 3.13 0.22 -11.23
CA TRP A 4 3.44 -0.43 -9.95
C TRP A 4 2.83 0.39 -8.81
N PRO A 5 1.61 0.06 -8.34
CA PRO A 5 0.94 0.71 -7.22
C PRO A 5 1.83 0.84 -5.99
N ARG A 6 2.70 -0.15 -5.73
CA ARG A 6 3.63 -0.12 -4.61
C ARG A 6 4.52 1.13 -4.63
N GLY A 7 5.11 1.45 -5.78
CA GLY A 7 5.94 2.64 -5.94
C GLY A 7 5.17 3.95 -5.76
N ALA A 8 3.90 4.00 -6.17
CA ALA A 8 3.06 5.16 -5.94
C ALA A 8 2.79 5.39 -4.45
N LEU A 9 2.61 4.32 -3.65
CA LEU A 9 2.47 4.42 -2.19
C LEU A 9 3.77 4.88 -1.51
N ASP A 10 4.93 4.35 -1.94
CA ASP A 10 6.22 4.78 -1.40
C ASP A 10 6.43 6.29 -1.64
N VAL A 11 6.13 6.77 -2.84
CA VAL A 11 6.19 8.20 -3.16
C VAL A 11 5.19 8.98 -2.31
N ALA A 12 3.92 8.55 -2.21
CA ALA A 12 2.90 9.24 -1.43
C ALA A 12 3.25 9.34 0.07
N ALA A 13 3.90 8.31 0.62
CA ALA A 13 4.41 8.30 1.99
C ALA A 13 5.64 9.22 2.20
N GLY A 14 6.13 9.88 1.13
CA GLY A 14 7.29 10.77 1.21
C GLY A 14 8.62 10.03 1.24
N HIS A 15 8.65 8.76 0.81
CA HIS A 15 9.91 8.02 0.71
C HIS A 15 10.92 8.77 -0.17
N GLY A 16 12.13 8.98 0.35
CA GLY A 16 13.19 9.75 -0.31
C GLY A 16 13.03 11.27 -0.29
N ARG A 17 11.99 11.83 0.37
CA ARG A 17 11.76 13.28 0.49
C ARG A 17 12.17 13.88 1.85
N GLY A 18 12.93 13.14 2.65
CA GLY A 18 13.48 13.64 3.91
C GLY A 18 14.53 14.72 3.66
N ALA A 19 14.57 15.74 4.52
CA ALA A 19 15.63 16.74 4.56
C ALA A 19 16.40 16.62 5.88
N ALA A 20 17.73 16.64 5.83
CA ALA A 20 18.59 16.51 7.01
C ALA A 20 18.35 17.61 8.08
N SER A 21 17.78 18.75 7.69
CA SER A 21 17.42 19.86 8.58
C SER A 21 16.07 19.70 9.29
N ARG A 22 15.35 18.59 9.10
CA ARG A 22 14.02 18.36 9.68
C ARG A 22 14.00 17.08 10.50
N THR A 23 13.23 17.14 11.60
CA THR A 23 12.88 15.95 12.39
C THR A 23 11.57 15.38 11.87
N TYR A 24 11.52 14.07 11.71
CA TYR A 24 10.35 13.34 11.27
C TYR A 24 10.01 12.25 12.28
N ASP A 25 8.73 12.07 12.53
CA ASP A 25 8.22 10.89 13.21
C ASP A 25 8.21 9.72 12.23
N TRP A 26 9.37 9.10 12.06
CA TRP A 26 9.55 8.00 11.11
C TRP A 26 8.70 6.80 11.45
N ASP A 27 8.49 6.51 12.73
CA ASP A 27 7.67 5.38 13.16
C ASP A 27 6.21 5.58 12.76
N ARG A 28 5.66 6.78 12.98
CA ARG A 28 4.30 7.10 12.53
C ARG A 28 4.16 7.09 11.02
N ILE A 29 5.13 7.64 10.29
CA ILE A 29 5.12 7.64 8.81
C ILE A 29 5.17 6.20 8.28
N ASN A 30 6.09 5.38 8.81
CA ASN A 30 6.24 3.99 8.40
C ASN A 30 4.99 3.17 8.75
N HIS A 31 4.42 3.38 9.92
CA HIS A 31 3.18 2.72 10.33
C HIS A 31 2.02 3.04 9.39
N ALA A 32 1.81 4.33 9.06
CA ALA A 32 0.77 4.75 8.13
C ALA A 32 0.99 4.17 6.72
N ARG A 33 2.25 4.10 6.26
CA ARG A 33 2.60 3.46 4.99
C ARG A 33 2.29 1.96 5.00
N ASP A 34 2.63 1.25 6.07
CA ASP A 34 2.37 -0.18 6.18
C ASP A 34 0.86 -0.48 6.22
N GLN A 35 0.08 0.34 6.91
CA GLN A 35 -1.39 0.26 6.88
C GLN A 35 -1.93 0.47 5.46
N ALA A 36 -1.37 1.41 4.69
CA ALA A 36 -1.78 1.62 3.31
C ALA A 36 -1.47 0.41 2.42
N PHE A 37 -0.32 -0.25 2.62
CA PHE A 37 0.00 -1.51 1.95
C PHE A 37 -0.97 -2.63 2.32
N ALA A 38 -1.30 -2.77 3.60
CA ALA A 38 -2.27 -3.77 4.07
C ALA A 38 -3.64 -3.58 3.40
N VAL A 39 -4.21 -2.38 3.48
CA VAL A 39 -5.53 -2.07 2.89
C VAL A 39 -5.54 -2.32 1.38
N LEU A 40 -4.46 -1.95 0.68
CA LEU A 40 -4.35 -2.18 -0.76
C LEU A 40 -4.28 -3.68 -1.07
N ALA A 41 -3.42 -4.43 -0.37
CA ALA A 41 -3.26 -5.86 -0.55
C ALA A 41 -4.56 -6.62 -0.28
N GLU A 42 -5.26 -6.31 0.81
CA GLU A 42 -6.55 -6.92 1.14
C GLU A 42 -7.66 -6.53 0.16
N THR A 43 -7.58 -5.34 -0.44
CA THR A 43 -8.51 -4.92 -1.50
C THR A 43 -8.29 -5.75 -2.77
N LEU A 44 -7.03 -6.05 -3.10
CA LEU A 44 -6.67 -6.89 -4.23
C LEU A 44 -7.01 -8.37 -3.99
N ALA A 45 -6.75 -8.88 -2.79
CA ALA A 45 -7.02 -10.25 -2.40
C ALA A 45 -8.52 -10.52 -2.17
N GLY A 46 -9.29 -9.49 -1.81
CA GLY A 46 -10.70 -9.62 -1.46
C GLY A 46 -10.97 -10.19 -0.06
N HIS A 47 -9.91 -10.49 0.71
CA HIS A 47 -9.96 -11.00 2.07
C HIS A 47 -8.81 -10.42 2.92
N PRO A 48 -8.85 -10.53 4.26
CA PRO A 48 -7.72 -10.18 5.12
C PRO A 48 -6.45 -10.95 4.73
N VAL A 49 -5.29 -10.30 4.81
CA VAL A 49 -3.97 -10.89 4.51
C VAL A 49 -3.15 -10.81 5.79
N ASP A 50 -3.33 -11.82 6.64
CA ASP A 50 -2.72 -11.88 7.97
C ASP A 50 -1.54 -12.85 8.02
N ALA A 51 -0.60 -12.57 8.90
CA ALA A 51 0.48 -13.47 9.30
C ALA A 51 0.74 -13.31 10.80
N ASP A 52 1.26 -14.37 11.43
CA ASP A 52 1.53 -14.40 12.86
C ASP A 52 2.53 -13.32 13.29
N GLU A 53 3.46 -12.94 12.41
CA GLU A 53 4.44 -11.88 12.65
C GLU A 53 4.18 -10.64 11.78
N ARG A 54 4.31 -9.46 12.38
CA ARG A 54 4.12 -8.17 11.69
C ARG A 54 5.07 -7.99 10.50
N THR A 55 6.31 -8.45 10.61
CA THR A 55 7.32 -8.43 9.54
C THR A 55 6.92 -9.33 8.38
N ALA A 56 6.39 -10.52 8.67
CA ALA A 56 5.86 -11.44 7.67
C ALA A 56 4.63 -10.84 6.96
N ALA A 57 3.71 -10.21 7.72
CA ALA A 57 2.54 -9.55 7.16
C ALA A 57 2.92 -8.46 6.15
N ARG A 58 3.91 -7.61 6.48
CA ARG A 58 4.43 -6.57 5.55
C ARG A 58 4.99 -7.14 4.26
N ALA A 59 5.70 -8.28 4.33
CA ALA A 59 6.24 -8.93 3.14
C ALA A 59 5.11 -9.48 2.26
N LEU A 60 4.12 -10.15 2.86
CA LEU A 60 2.96 -10.69 2.17
C LEU A 60 2.13 -9.60 1.47
N HIS A 61 1.89 -8.46 2.13
CA HIS A 61 1.14 -7.35 1.52
C HIS A 61 1.83 -6.85 0.25
N ARG A 62 3.15 -6.70 0.29
CA ARG A 62 3.94 -6.28 -0.88
C ARG A 62 3.93 -7.34 -1.97
N GLU A 63 4.06 -8.61 -1.61
CA GLU A 63 4.00 -9.73 -2.55
C GLU A 63 2.66 -9.80 -3.29
N VAL A 64 1.54 -9.63 -2.59
CA VAL A 64 0.21 -9.60 -3.21
C VAL A 64 0.12 -8.47 -4.24
N ILE A 65 0.59 -7.28 -3.88
CA ILE A 65 0.58 -6.11 -4.79
C ILE A 65 1.49 -6.36 -6.00
N ASP A 66 2.71 -6.85 -5.77
CA ASP A 66 3.69 -7.08 -6.82
C ASP A 66 3.22 -8.19 -7.77
N ARG A 67 2.63 -9.28 -7.26
CA ARG A 67 2.02 -10.34 -8.07
C ARG A 67 0.89 -9.82 -8.94
N TRP A 68 -0.05 -9.06 -8.36
CA TRP A 68 -1.15 -8.46 -9.11
C TRP A 68 -0.65 -7.51 -10.20
N SER A 69 0.40 -6.74 -9.90
CA SER A 69 0.99 -5.76 -10.84
C SER A 69 1.73 -6.42 -11.99
N ALA A 70 2.27 -7.63 -11.77
CA ALA A 70 3.00 -8.40 -12.77
C ALA A 70 2.10 -9.11 -13.78
N GLU A 71 0.78 -9.16 -13.55
CA GLU A 71 -0.16 -9.76 -14.51
C GLU A 71 -0.14 -9.01 -15.87
N PRO A 72 -0.06 -9.74 -17.00
CA PRO A 72 -0.06 -9.11 -18.32
C PRO A 72 -1.30 -8.26 -18.56
N GLY A 73 -1.12 -7.09 -19.18
CA GLY A 73 -2.23 -6.20 -19.54
C GLY A 73 -2.70 -5.27 -18.43
N ARG A 74 -2.09 -5.28 -17.24
CA ARG A 74 -2.39 -4.32 -16.17
C ARG A 74 -2.06 -2.89 -16.59
N THR A 75 -3.01 -1.99 -16.35
CA THR A 75 -2.91 -0.58 -16.75
C THR A 75 -2.89 0.36 -15.56
N ALA A 76 -2.40 1.59 -15.79
CA ALA A 76 -2.47 2.66 -14.79
C ALA A 76 -3.93 2.96 -14.37
N ALA A 77 -4.90 2.80 -15.28
CA ALA A 77 -6.32 2.95 -14.97
C ALA A 77 -6.80 1.88 -13.97
N ASP A 78 -6.33 0.65 -14.10
CA ASP A 78 -6.63 -0.42 -13.14
C ASP A 78 -6.04 -0.11 -11.77
N SER A 79 -4.78 0.32 -11.73
CA SER A 79 -4.14 0.76 -10.49
C SER A 79 -4.93 1.89 -9.81
N ALA A 80 -5.34 2.90 -10.57
CA ALA A 80 -6.14 4.01 -10.06
C ALA A 80 -7.51 3.56 -9.53
N ARG A 81 -8.14 2.58 -10.18
CA ARG A 81 -9.42 1.99 -9.74
C ARG A 81 -9.27 1.27 -8.41
N VAL A 82 -8.21 0.47 -8.27
CA VAL A 82 -7.92 -0.24 -7.01
C VAL A 82 -7.63 0.77 -5.90
N PHE A 83 -6.83 1.81 -6.15
CA PHE A 83 -6.59 2.87 -5.15
C PHE A 83 -7.87 3.53 -4.66
N ARG A 84 -8.78 3.90 -5.57
CA ARG A 84 -10.08 4.47 -5.18
C ARG A 84 -10.89 3.51 -4.33
N THR A 85 -10.91 2.23 -4.70
CA THR A 85 -11.63 1.18 -3.96
C THR A 85 -11.05 1.00 -2.56
N ALA A 86 -9.73 0.89 -2.45
CA ALA A 86 -9.00 0.78 -1.19
C ALA A 86 -9.25 2.01 -0.29
N ALA A 87 -9.23 3.22 -0.85
CA ALA A 87 -9.51 4.45 -0.11
C ALA A 87 -10.93 4.47 0.47
N VAL A 88 -11.95 4.05 -0.30
CA VAL A 88 -13.33 3.93 0.19
C VAL A 88 -13.43 2.90 1.32
N ARG A 89 -12.78 1.74 1.18
CA ARG A 89 -12.73 0.72 2.24
C ARG A 89 -12.08 1.26 3.52
N ALA A 90 -10.94 1.94 3.40
CA ALA A 90 -10.24 2.52 4.55
C ALA A 90 -11.09 3.59 5.26
N ALA A 91 -11.80 4.44 4.49
CA ALA A 91 -12.67 5.48 5.05
C ALA A 91 -13.82 4.89 5.88
N ARG A 92 -14.40 3.76 5.44
CA ARG A 92 -15.46 3.06 6.17
C ARG A 92 -14.97 2.47 7.48
N VAL A 93 -13.79 1.85 7.50
CA VAL A 93 -13.19 1.30 8.72
C VAL A 93 -12.90 2.39 9.75
N ARG A 94 -12.49 3.59 9.32
CA ARG A 94 -12.21 4.72 10.23
C ARG A 94 -13.47 5.39 10.80
N ALA A 95 -14.63 5.18 10.20
CA ALA A 95 -15.90 5.79 10.62
C ALA A 95 -16.74 4.87 11.51
N ALA A 96 -16.38 3.57 11.59
CA ALA A 96 -16.95 2.58 12.50
C ALA A 96 -16.22 2.60 13.84
#